data_AF-A0A096MIL3-F1
#
_entry.id   AF-A0A096MIL3-F1
#
_cell.length_a   1.000
_cell.length_b   1.000
_cell.length_c   1.000
_cell.angle_alpha   90.00
_cell.angle_beta   90.00
_cell.angle_gamma   90.00
#
_symmetry.space_group_name_H-M   'P 1'
#
loop_
_entity.id
_entity.type
_entity.pdbx_description
1 polymer ?
#
loop_
_entity_poly.entity_id
_entity_poly.type
_entity_poly.pdbx_seq_one_letter_code
_entity_poly.pdbx_strand_id
1 'polypeptide(L)'
;MKMISLLLLILSSCLCATFVVNVTQSSYEAEENHSITLEWTFTTRTLGSNRERFVDCSLLTPHKELDLYQVHKGVEFPESQDDQFTGRVQSDKDVLREGRIRLHVSRLRTEDSGLYLCDVKTEDGFGSETCRLNVSGEF
;
A
#
# COMPACT_ATOMS: atom_id res chain seq x y z
N MET A 1 58.18 -11.67 10.96
CA MET A 1 57.42 -11.53 9.70
C MET A 1 56.60 -12.80 9.54
N LYS A 2 55.28 -12.85 9.64
CA LYS A 2 54.26 -12.05 8.97
C LYS A 2 53.03 -11.88 9.89
N MET A 3 52.73 -10.64 10.25
CA MET A 3 51.39 -10.21 10.66
C MET A 3 50.60 -9.95 9.38
N ILE A 4 49.85 -10.93 8.86
CA ILE A 4 48.87 -10.65 7.80
C ILE A 4 47.64 -11.53 8.04
N SER A 5 46.65 -10.89 8.65
CA SER A 5 45.22 -10.92 8.31
C SER A 5 44.62 -12.31 8.09
N LEU A 6 44.11 -12.94 9.15
CA LEU A 6 43.17 -14.05 9.01
C LEU A 6 41.80 -13.62 9.53
N LEU A 7 40.99 -13.18 8.56
CA LEU A 7 39.54 -13.19 8.58
C LEU A 7 38.89 -12.37 9.70
N LEU A 8 38.57 -11.12 9.35
CA LEU A 8 37.21 -10.64 9.54
C LEU A 8 36.26 -11.73 9.01
N LEU A 9 35.88 -12.70 9.86
CA LEU A 9 34.66 -13.46 9.65
C LEU A 9 33.55 -12.45 9.87
N ILE A 10 33.35 -11.64 8.82
CA ILE A 10 32.09 -11.01 8.46
C ILE A 10 30.98 -11.74 9.18
N LEU A 11 30.30 -11.04 10.10
CA LEU A 11 28.94 -11.38 10.38
C LEU A 11 28.27 -11.41 9.01
N SER A 12 28.15 -12.60 8.42
CA SER A 12 27.10 -12.89 7.47
C SER A 12 25.85 -12.80 8.33
N SER A 13 25.48 -11.55 8.66
CA SER A 13 24.14 -11.23 9.08
C SER A 13 23.31 -11.87 8.00
N CYS A 14 22.49 -12.84 8.39
CA CYS A 14 21.42 -13.24 7.52
C CYS A 14 20.70 -11.93 7.21
N LEU A 15 20.91 -11.37 6.03
CA LEU A 15 19.95 -10.48 5.39
C LEU A 15 18.78 -11.38 4.99
N CYS A 16 18.19 -12.01 6.00
CA CYS A 16 16.81 -12.42 5.99
C CYS A 16 16.09 -11.08 5.89
N ALA A 17 15.93 -10.57 4.66
CA ALA A 17 15.18 -9.35 4.42
C ALA A 17 13.84 -9.51 5.15
N THR A 18 13.35 -8.45 5.79
CA THR A 18 12.03 -8.46 6.41
C THR A 18 11.01 -8.10 5.34
N PHE A 19 9.83 -8.72 5.37
CA PHE A 19 8.72 -8.22 4.57
C PHE A 19 8.21 -6.94 5.22
N VAL A 20 8.10 -5.87 4.43
CA VAL A 20 7.68 -4.56 4.90
C VAL A 20 6.71 -3.97 3.89
N VAL A 21 5.67 -3.32 4.40
CA VAL A 21 4.79 -2.40 3.67
C VAL A 21 5.12 -1.00 4.15
N ASN A 22 5.27 -0.06 3.24
CA ASN A 22 5.59 1.34 3.52
C ASN A 22 4.65 2.26 2.73
N VAL A 23 4.53 3.50 3.20
CA VAL A 23 3.91 4.59 2.44
C VAL A 23 4.97 5.47 1.81
N THR A 24 4.70 5.98 0.61
CA THR A 24 5.59 6.97 -0.02
C THR A 24 5.48 8.34 0.62
N GLN A 25 4.29 8.68 1.10
CA GLN A 25 4.01 9.87 1.89
C GLN A 25 3.09 9.49 3.03
N SER A 26 3.41 9.93 4.24
CA SER A 26 2.59 9.70 5.42
C SER A 26 1.38 10.64 5.52
N SER A 27 1.41 11.77 4.80
CA SER A 27 0.32 12.75 4.76
C SER A 27 0.18 13.35 3.36
N TYR A 28 -1.05 13.45 2.90
CA TYR A 28 -1.47 14.04 1.63
C TYR A 28 -2.46 15.18 1.91
N GLU A 29 -2.34 16.25 1.15
CA GLU A 29 -3.25 17.40 1.18
C GLU A 29 -3.85 17.56 -0.22
N ALA A 30 -5.17 17.75 -0.29
CA ALA A 30 -5.89 17.94 -1.54
C ALA A 30 -7.10 18.87 -1.33
N GLU A 31 -7.61 19.40 -2.43
CA GLU A 31 -8.84 20.18 -2.43
C GLU A 31 -10.01 19.30 -2.88
N GLU A 32 -11.21 19.65 -2.43
CA GLU A 32 -12.45 19.05 -2.90
C GLU A 32 -12.54 19.13 -4.43
N ASN A 33 -13.27 18.20 -5.05
CA ASN A 33 -13.43 18.04 -6.51
C ASN A 33 -12.16 17.68 -7.30
N HIS A 34 -10.97 17.78 -6.71
CA HIS A 34 -9.71 17.37 -7.33
C HIS A 34 -9.50 15.85 -7.24
N SER A 35 -8.31 15.41 -7.66
CA SER A 35 -7.89 14.01 -7.61
C SER A 35 -6.54 13.88 -6.93
N ILE A 36 -6.29 12.72 -6.33
CA ILE A 36 -5.01 12.38 -5.71
C ILE A 36 -4.62 10.93 -5.98
N THR A 37 -3.35 10.60 -5.82
CA THR A 37 -2.87 9.22 -5.86
C THR A 37 -2.28 8.86 -4.50
N LEU A 38 -2.94 7.92 -3.81
CA LEU A 38 -2.42 7.31 -2.59
C LEU A 38 -1.49 6.17 -2.99
N GLU A 39 -0.32 6.08 -2.35
CA GLU A 39 0.68 5.11 -2.76
C GLU A 39 1.41 4.41 -1.60
N TRP A 40 1.35 3.08 -1.66
CA TRP A 40 2.09 2.16 -0.81
C TRP A 40 3.11 1.36 -1.64
N THR A 41 4.16 0.94 -0.97
CA THR A 41 5.15 0.00 -1.50
C THR A 41 5.27 -1.18 -0.56
N PHE A 42 5.58 -2.36 -1.08
CA PHE A 42 5.82 -3.54 -0.29
C PHE A 42 6.98 -4.36 -0.84
N THR A 43 7.60 -5.13 0.04
CA THR A 43 8.74 -5.98 -0.34
C THR A 43 8.29 -7.03 -1.35
N THR A 44 8.95 -7.09 -2.50
CA THR A 44 8.75 -8.12 -3.54
C THR A 44 10.10 -8.77 -3.85
N ARG A 45 10.25 -10.09 -3.59
CA ARG A 45 11.55 -10.78 -3.76
C ARG A 45 11.62 -11.62 -5.01
N THR A 46 10.48 -12.05 -5.50
CA THR A 46 10.34 -12.87 -6.70
C THR A 46 9.21 -12.32 -7.55
N LEU A 47 9.13 -12.74 -8.81
CA LEU A 47 7.88 -12.65 -9.58
C LEU A 47 6.90 -13.66 -8.95
N GLY A 48 6.50 -13.40 -7.71
CA GLY A 48 5.85 -14.35 -6.82
C GLY A 48 4.52 -14.81 -7.38
N SER A 49 4.10 -16.02 -7.00
CA SER A 49 2.86 -16.56 -7.51
C SER A 49 1.68 -15.72 -7.02
N ASN A 50 0.69 -15.52 -7.88
CA ASN A 50 -0.51 -14.77 -7.50
C ASN A 50 -1.33 -15.49 -6.43
N ARG A 51 -1.08 -16.77 -6.12
CA ARG A 51 -1.98 -17.62 -5.31
C ARG A 51 -2.15 -17.14 -3.86
N GLU A 52 -1.12 -16.54 -3.28
CA GLU A 52 -1.17 -16.02 -1.90
C GLU A 52 -1.27 -14.48 -1.85
N ARG A 53 -1.37 -13.82 -3.00
CA ARG A 53 -1.44 -12.36 -3.06
C ARG A 53 -2.80 -11.86 -2.62
N PHE A 54 -2.81 -11.13 -1.51
CA PHE A 54 -3.96 -10.42 -0.98
C PHE A 54 -3.57 -8.98 -0.68
N VAL A 55 -4.39 -8.05 -1.14
CA VAL A 55 -4.30 -6.63 -0.81
C VAL A 55 -5.68 -6.18 -0.39
N ASP A 56 -5.76 -5.51 0.75
CA ASP A 56 -6.97 -4.88 1.24
C ASP A 56 -6.62 -3.48 1.70
N CYS A 57 -7.23 -2.48 1.08
CA CYS A 57 -7.04 -1.10 1.42
C CYS A 57 -8.37 -0.50 1.84
N SER A 58 -8.38 0.20 2.96
CA SER A 58 -9.58 0.77 3.57
C SER A 58 -9.34 2.19 4.08
N LEU A 59 -10.41 2.99 4.11
CA LEU A 59 -10.46 4.21 4.92
C LEU A 59 -10.93 3.84 6.32
N LEU A 60 -10.11 4.15 7.33
CA LEU A 60 -10.42 3.93 8.73
C LEU A 60 -11.36 5.05 9.22
N THR A 61 -12.61 4.71 9.50
CA THR A 61 -13.56 5.62 10.17
C THR A 61 -13.81 5.18 11.61
N PRO A 62 -14.32 6.07 12.48
CA PRO A 62 -14.53 5.75 13.90
C PRO A 62 -15.43 4.53 14.17
N HIS A 63 -16.28 4.13 13.21
CA HIS A 63 -17.30 3.10 13.41
C HIS A 63 -17.20 1.92 12.44
N LYS A 64 -16.49 2.08 11.31
CA LYS A 64 -16.26 1.01 10.35
C LYS A 64 -15.05 1.30 9.47
N GLU A 65 -14.48 0.25 8.89
CA GLU A 65 -13.58 0.38 7.74
C GLU A 65 -14.41 0.49 6.47
N LEU A 66 -14.01 1.38 5.56
CA LEU A 66 -14.65 1.58 4.28
C LEU A 66 -13.72 1.02 3.20
N ASP A 67 -14.11 -0.09 2.60
CA ASP A 67 -13.31 -0.78 1.59
C ASP A 67 -13.05 0.15 0.40
N LEU A 68 -11.76 0.40 0.14
CA LEU A 68 -11.30 1.25 -0.95
C LEU A 68 -10.90 0.40 -2.16
N TYR A 69 -10.14 -0.68 -1.92
CA TYR A 69 -9.58 -1.52 -2.98
C TYR A 69 -9.18 -2.89 -2.45
N GLN A 70 -9.59 -3.95 -3.14
CA GLN A 70 -9.25 -5.32 -2.78
C GLN A 70 -8.72 -6.14 -3.96
N VAL A 71 -7.75 -7.00 -3.66
CA VAL A 71 -7.20 -8.01 -4.56
C VAL A 71 -7.16 -9.34 -3.81
N HIS A 72 -7.77 -10.38 -4.36
CA HIS A 72 -7.53 -11.76 -3.91
C HIS A 72 -6.93 -12.60 -5.02
N LYS A 73 -5.89 -13.36 -4.67
CA LYS A 73 -5.18 -14.23 -5.59
C LYS A 73 -4.70 -13.50 -6.86
N GLY A 74 -4.31 -12.23 -6.72
CA GLY A 74 -3.90 -11.36 -7.82
C GLY A 74 -5.03 -10.87 -8.74
N VAL A 75 -6.29 -11.09 -8.38
CA VAL A 75 -7.48 -10.60 -9.11
C VAL A 75 -8.16 -9.51 -8.30
N GLU A 76 -8.55 -8.40 -8.94
CA GLU A 76 -9.28 -7.31 -8.30
C GLU A 76 -10.75 -7.67 -8.02
N PHE A 77 -11.28 -7.18 -6.90
CA PHE A 77 -12.66 -7.37 -6.47
C PHE A 77 -13.36 -6.01 -6.35
N PRO A 78 -13.73 -5.37 -7.48
CA PRO A 78 -14.33 -4.03 -7.45
C PRO A 78 -15.69 -3.97 -6.74
N GLU A 79 -16.39 -5.10 -6.62
CA GLU A 79 -17.69 -5.19 -5.94
C GLU A 79 -17.61 -5.06 -4.42
N SER A 80 -16.44 -5.18 -3.81
CA SER A 80 -16.28 -4.97 -2.35
C SER A 80 -16.14 -3.51 -1.97
N GLN A 81 -15.85 -2.63 -2.93
CA GLN A 81 -15.66 -1.21 -2.68
C GLN A 81 -16.90 -0.59 -2.04
N ASP A 82 -16.71 0.16 -0.95
CA ASP A 82 -17.81 0.87 -0.27
C ASP A 82 -18.46 1.86 -1.24
N ASP A 83 -19.80 1.97 -1.17
CA ASP A 83 -20.63 2.79 -2.05
C ASP A 83 -20.13 4.24 -2.19
N GLN A 84 -19.48 4.78 -1.14
CA GLN A 84 -18.95 6.13 -1.21
C GLN A 84 -17.83 6.28 -2.25
N PHE A 85 -17.08 5.22 -2.54
CA PHE A 85 -15.93 5.21 -3.44
C PHE A 85 -16.25 4.70 -4.84
N THR A 86 -17.45 4.14 -5.05
CA THR A 86 -17.87 3.55 -6.33
C THR A 86 -17.62 4.49 -7.51
N GLY A 87 -16.81 4.01 -8.46
CA GLY A 87 -16.46 4.74 -9.68
C GLY A 87 -15.52 5.94 -9.46
N ARG A 88 -14.97 6.12 -8.26
CA ARG A 88 -14.01 7.19 -7.93
C ARG A 88 -12.56 6.69 -7.84
N VAL A 89 -12.36 5.41 -7.55
CA VAL A 89 -11.04 4.81 -7.32
C VAL A 89 -10.61 3.96 -8.52
N GLN A 90 -9.38 4.14 -8.96
CA GLN A 90 -8.74 3.32 -10.00
C GLN A 90 -7.34 2.91 -9.55
N SER A 91 -6.95 1.67 -9.83
CA SER A 91 -5.62 1.13 -9.53
C SER A 91 -4.69 1.18 -10.75
N ASP A 92 -3.41 1.51 -10.54
CA ASP A 92 -2.37 1.22 -11.54
C ASP A 92 -2.02 -0.27 -11.48
N LYS A 93 -2.64 -1.07 -12.36
CA LYS A 93 -2.57 -2.54 -12.32
C LYS A 93 -1.18 -3.09 -12.61
N ASP A 94 -0.41 -2.38 -13.44
CA ASP A 94 0.89 -2.84 -13.93
C ASP A 94 1.95 -2.84 -12.82
N VAL A 95 1.86 -1.88 -11.88
CA VAL A 95 2.87 -1.71 -10.82
C VAL A 95 2.61 -2.59 -9.59
N LEU A 96 1.45 -3.24 -9.49
CA LEU A 96 1.14 -4.15 -8.38
C LEU A 96 2.09 -5.33 -8.31
N ARG A 97 2.52 -5.85 -9.46
CA ARG A 97 3.52 -6.94 -9.53
C ARG A 97 4.92 -6.47 -9.12
N GLU A 98 5.17 -5.17 -9.19
CA GLU A 98 6.44 -4.53 -8.84
C GLU A 98 6.49 -4.13 -7.35
N GLY A 99 5.50 -4.54 -6.56
CA GLY A 99 5.47 -4.23 -5.13
C GLY A 99 4.93 -2.83 -4.84
N ARG A 100 4.07 -2.28 -5.71
CA ARG A 100 3.49 -0.93 -5.51
C ARG A 100 1.97 -0.97 -5.62
N ILE A 101 1.28 -0.30 -4.72
CA ILE A 101 -0.17 -0.10 -4.77
C ILE A 101 -0.36 1.39 -5.00
N ARG A 102 -0.89 1.78 -6.16
CA ARG A 102 -1.23 3.17 -6.49
C ARG A 102 -2.71 3.28 -6.76
N LEU A 103 -3.41 4.02 -5.91
CA LEU A 103 -4.86 4.20 -5.97
C LEU A 103 -5.15 5.66 -6.31
N HIS A 104 -5.62 5.89 -7.51
CA HIS A 104 -6.10 7.19 -7.95
C HIS A 104 -7.52 7.41 -7.44
N VAL A 105 -7.70 8.38 -6.55
CA VAL A 105 -9.00 8.79 -6.02
C VAL A 105 -9.42 10.09 -6.70
N SER A 106 -10.55 10.06 -7.40
CA SER A 106 -11.10 11.20 -8.14
C SER A 106 -12.33 11.79 -7.47
N ARG A 107 -12.68 13.04 -7.82
CA ARG A 107 -13.86 13.74 -7.29
C ARG A 107 -13.87 13.67 -5.77
N LEU A 108 -12.76 14.12 -5.19
CA LEU A 108 -12.56 14.12 -3.74
C LEU A 108 -13.67 14.90 -3.05
N ARG A 109 -14.06 14.41 -1.90
CA ARG A 109 -15.01 15.05 -0.99
C ARG A 109 -14.34 15.28 0.34
N THR A 110 -14.83 16.26 1.11
CA THR A 110 -14.24 16.52 2.44
C THR A 110 -14.34 15.30 3.37
N GLU A 111 -15.35 14.45 3.19
CA GLU A 111 -15.52 13.18 3.94
C GLU A 111 -14.49 12.10 3.59
N ASP A 112 -13.74 12.26 2.49
CA ASP A 112 -12.64 11.37 2.15
C ASP A 112 -11.40 11.61 3.05
N SER A 113 -11.42 12.65 3.88
CA SER A 113 -10.35 12.91 4.84
C SER A 113 -10.26 11.82 5.90
N GLY A 114 -9.06 11.31 6.16
CA GLY A 114 -8.85 10.31 7.19
C GLY A 114 -7.57 9.51 7.04
N LEU A 115 -7.50 8.39 7.76
CA LEU A 115 -6.38 7.45 7.68
C LEU A 115 -6.74 6.32 6.72
N TYR A 116 -5.90 6.13 5.72
CA TYR A 116 -6.00 5.04 4.76
C TYR A 116 -4.99 3.97 5.13
N LEU A 117 -5.47 2.75 5.34
CA LEU A 117 -4.69 1.57 5.65
C LEU A 117 -4.60 0.70 4.41
N CYS A 118 -3.46 0.06 4.17
CA CYS A 118 -3.38 -1.08 3.28
C CYS A 118 -2.71 -2.26 3.99
N ASP A 119 -3.43 -3.36 4.09
CA ASP A 119 -2.93 -4.68 4.46
C ASP A 119 -2.47 -5.43 3.21
N VAL A 120 -1.27 -5.98 3.26
CA VAL A 120 -0.69 -6.76 2.17
C VAL A 120 -0.21 -8.09 2.69
N LYS A 121 -0.62 -9.16 2.01
CA LYS A 121 -0.10 -10.51 2.21
C LYS A 121 0.36 -11.10 0.89
N THR A 122 1.54 -11.69 0.89
CA THR A 122 2.14 -12.42 -0.22
C THR A 122 2.84 -13.68 0.31
N GLU A 123 3.43 -14.45 -0.60
CA GLU A 123 4.32 -15.58 -0.23
C GLU A 123 5.57 -15.10 0.52
N ASP A 124 5.99 -13.83 0.33
CA ASP A 124 7.16 -13.24 0.98
C ASP A 124 6.87 -12.78 2.42
N GLY A 125 5.60 -12.62 2.81
CA GLY A 125 5.19 -12.23 4.16
C GLY A 125 3.89 -11.44 4.20
N PHE A 126 3.63 -10.81 5.35
CA PHE A 126 2.48 -9.94 5.56
C PHE A 126 2.91 -8.64 6.25
N GLY A 127 2.20 -7.56 6.01
CA GLY A 127 2.45 -6.27 6.64
C GLY A 127 1.37 -5.26 6.29
N SER A 128 1.42 -4.11 6.93
CA SER A 128 0.41 -3.07 6.81
C SER A 128 1.02 -1.70 7.06
N GLU A 129 0.52 -0.65 6.41
CA GLU A 129 0.91 0.72 6.74
C GLU A 129 -0.20 1.73 6.41
N THR A 130 -0.21 2.85 7.13
CA THR A 130 -1.20 3.92 7.00
C THR A 130 -0.63 5.21 6.40
N CYS A 131 -1.44 5.91 5.62
CA CYS A 131 -1.21 7.32 5.28
C CYS A 131 -2.45 8.16 5.62
N ARG A 132 -2.25 9.46 5.84
CA ARG A 132 -3.33 10.42 6.06
C ARG A 132 -3.66 11.16 4.78
N LEU A 133 -4.94 11.34 4.48
CA LEU A 133 -5.41 12.29 3.49
C LEU A 133 -6.24 13.36 4.21
N ASN A 134 -5.96 14.63 3.92
CA ASN A 134 -6.76 15.77 4.32
C ASN A 134 -7.29 16.44 3.05
N VAL A 135 -8.61 16.60 2.98
CA VAL A 135 -9.30 17.27 1.88
C VAL A 135 -9.93 18.56 2.41
N SER A 136 -9.49 19.71 1.90
CA SER A 136 -10.10 21.01 2.21
C SER A 136 -11.21 21.35 1.21
N GLY A 137 -12.29 21.98 1.67
CA GLY A 137 -13.35 22.47 0.78
C GLY A 137 -12.87 23.59 -0.15
N GLU A 138 -13.52 23.73 -1.30
CA GLU A 138 -13.34 24.89 -2.19
C GLU A 138 -14.07 26.10 -1.57
N PHE A 139 -13.40 27.27 -1.50
CA PHE A 139 -13.97 28.51 -0.96
C PHE A 139 -14.63 29.37 -2.05
#